data_AF-A0A971X4D2-F1
#
_entry.id   AF-A0A971X4D2-F1
#
_cell.length_a   1.000
_cell.length_b   1.000
_cell.length_c   1.000
_cell.angle_alpha   90.00
_cell.angle_beta   90.00
_cell.angle_gamma   90.00
#
_symmetry.space_group_name_H-M   'P 1'
#
loop_
_entity.id
_entity.type
_entity.pdbx_description
1 polymer ?
#
loop_
_entity_poly.entity_id
_entity_poly.type
_entity_poly.pdbx_seq_one_letter_code
_entity_poly.pdbx_strand_id
1 'polypeptide(L)' 'MIPGRQTNIKDEGKRFYVFAPASVKLQLEQEAYKRGTDLWTLGGTVLTTWLQAGAPDQITPRADVSE' A
#
# COMPACT_ATOMS: atom_id res chain seq x y z
N MET A 1 -11.41 22.73 6.67
CA MET A 1 -12.71 22.08 6.39
C MET A 1 -12.41 20.63 6.04
N ILE A 2 -12.80 19.67 6.88
CA ILE A 2 -12.53 18.25 6.64
C ILE A 2 -13.60 17.74 5.66
N PRO A 3 -13.25 17.02 4.57
CA PRO A 3 -14.24 16.52 3.63
C PRO A 3 -15.24 15.60 4.34
N GLY A 4 -16.53 15.77 4.05
CA GLY A 4 -17.59 14.93 4.61
C GLY A 4 -17.38 13.47 4.24
N ARG A 5 -17.67 12.57 5.20
CA ARG A 5 -17.57 11.12 5.01
C ARG A 5 -18.42 10.70 3.81
N GLN A 6 -17.78 10.20 2.76
CA GLN A 6 -18.50 9.73 1.57
C GLN A 6 -19.30 8.47 1.94
N THR A 7 -20.62 8.55 1.78
CA THR A 7 -21.56 7.46 2.08
C THR A 7 -21.60 6.40 0.97
N ASN A 8 -21.13 6.75 -0.22
CA ASN A 8 -21.09 5.88 -1.39
C ASN A 8 -19.67 5.34 -1.60
N ILE A 9 -19.25 4.45 -0.70
CA ILE A 9 -18.06 3.64 -0.93
C ILE A 9 -18.47 2.61 -1.96
N LYS A 10 -18.07 2.83 -3.22
CA LYS A 10 -18.31 1.89 -4.30
C LYS A 10 -17.57 0.61 -3.97
N ASP A 11 -18.30 -0.42 -3.55
CA ASP A 11 -17.76 -1.73 -3.23
C ASP A 11 -17.45 -2.47 -4.55
N GLU A 12 -16.38 -2.02 -5.21
CA GLU A 12 -15.90 -2.69 -6.41
C GLU A 12 -15.30 -4.02 -5.97
N GLY A 13 -15.87 -5.13 -6.47
CA GLY A 13 -15.40 -6.49 -6.19
C GLY A 13 -13.92 -6.64 -6.51
N LYS A 14 -13.08 -6.49 -5.49
CA LYS A 14 -11.64 -6.55 -5.63
C LYS A 14 -11.25 -8.02 -5.65
N ARG A 15 -10.78 -8.51 -6.80
CA ARG A 15 -10.23 -9.87 -6.89
C ARG A 15 -8.90 -9.89 -6.14
N PHE A 16 -8.93 -10.37 -4.91
CA PHE A 16 -7.70 -10.68 -4.18
C PHE A 16 -7.21 -12.04 -4.67
N TYR A 17 -6.10 -12.05 -5.40
CA TYR A 17 -5.37 -13.30 -5.64
C TYR A 17 -4.79 -13.74 -4.30
N VAL A 18 -5.47 -14.67 -3.63
CA VAL A 18 -5.14 -15.19 -2.28
C VAL A 18 -3.71 -15.77 -2.22
N PHE A 19 -3.11 -16.06 -3.38
CA PHE A 19 -1.77 -16.61 -3.51
C PHE A 19 -0.95 -15.92 -4.61
N ALA A 20 -0.79 -14.60 -4.50
CA ALA A 20 0.20 -13.86 -5.27
C ALA A 20 1.43 -13.61 -4.38
N PRO A 21 2.44 -14.51 -4.34
CA PRO A 21 3.63 -14.33 -3.51
C PRO A 21 4.41 -13.03 -3.82
N ALA A 22 4.30 -12.53 -5.04
CA ALA A 22 4.87 -11.25 -5.48
C ALA A 22 3.99 -10.02 -5.17
N SER A 23 2.78 -10.22 -4.61
CA SER A 23 1.90 -9.11 -4.27
C SER A 23 2.40 -8.38 -3.04
N VAL A 24 3.01 -7.22 -3.25
CA VAL A 24 3.43 -6.29 -2.19
C VAL A 24 2.25 -5.94 -1.27
N LYS A 25 1.04 -5.83 -1.83
CA LYS A 25 -0.18 -5.57 -1.05
C LYS A 25 -0.46 -6.70 -0.04
N LEU A 26 -0.36 -7.96 -0.47
CA LEU A 26 -0.61 -9.10 0.41
C LEU A 26 0.44 -9.19 1.51
N GLN A 27 1.70 -8.93 1.17
CA GLN A 27 2.80 -8.89 2.14
C GLN A 27 2.58 -7.81 3.20
N LEU A 28 2.17 -6.60 2.79
CA LEU A 28 1.85 -5.50 3.71
C LEU A 28 0.61 -5.80 4.58
N GLU A 29 -0.43 -6.44 4.03
CA GLU A 29 -1.61 -6.86 4.81
C GLU A 29 -1.23 -7.89 5.88
N GLN A 30 -0.39 -8.88 5.54
CA GLN A 30 0.11 -9.86 6.51
C GLN A 30 0.98 -9.21 7.59
N GLU A 31 1.80 -8.23 7.22
CA GLU A 31 2.63 -7.50 8.17
C GLU A 31 1.81 -6.61 9.10
N ALA A 32 0.79 -5.95 8.58
CA ALA A 32 -0.16 -5.17 9.37
C ALA A 32 -0.85 -6.07 10.41
N TYR A 33 -1.35 -7.23 9.97
CA TYR A 33 -1.94 -8.23 10.84
C TYR A 33 -0.99 -8.70 11.95
N LYS A 34 0.26 -9.05 11.60
CA LYS A 34 1.29 -9.49 12.58
C LYS A 34 1.60 -8.41 13.62
N ARG A 35 1.54 -7.14 13.22
CA ARG A 35 1.82 -5.98 14.09
C ARG A 35 0.58 -5.51 14.86
N GLY A 36 -0.58 -6.14 14.67
CA GLY A 36 -1.84 -5.76 15.31
C GLY A 36 -2.34 -4.37 14.88
N THR A 37 -1.99 -3.95 13.67
CA THR A 37 -2.37 -2.65 13.09
C THR A 37 -3.14 -2.85 11.79
N ASP A 38 -3.83 -1.82 11.32
CA ASP A 38 -4.43 -1.82 10.00
C ASP A 38 -3.41 -1.42 8.91
N LEU A 39 -3.71 -1.80 7.66
CA LEU A 39 -2.87 -1.53 6.50
C LEU A 39 -2.66 -0.04 6.23
N TRP A 40 -3.65 0.79 6.54
CA TRP A 40 -3.57 2.24 6.31
C TRP A 40 -2.54 2.87 7.25
N THR A 41 -2.57 2.52 8.52
CA THR A 41 -1.60 2.97 9.53
C THR A 41 -0.19 2.48 9.21
N LEU A 42 -0.04 1.20 8.82
CA LEU A 42 1.26 0.65 8.43
C LEU A 42 1.80 1.35 7.18
N GLY A 43 0.98 1.50 6.14
CA GLY A 43 1.35 2.17 4.89
C GLY A 43 1.77 3.63 5.12
N GLY A 44 1.03 4.37 5.94
CA GLY A 44 1.38 5.73 6.33
C GLY A 44 2.74 5.81 7.03
N THR A 45 3.03 4.87 7.92
CA THR A 45 4.32 4.80 8.62
C THR A 45 5.47 4.56 7.63
N VAL A 46 5.32 3.57 6.73
CA VAL A 46 6.33 3.25 5.71
C VAL A 46 6.59 4.45 4.79
N LEU A 47 5.53 5.11 4.30
CA LEU A 47 5.67 6.30 3.46
C LEU A 47 6.33 7.46 4.20
N THR A 48 5.99 7.66 5.48
CA THR A 48 6.60 8.72 6.31
C THR A 48 8.09 8.48 6.48
N THR A 49 8.50 7.24 6.81
CA THR A 49 9.92 6.86 6.91
C THR A 49 10.64 7.07 5.58
N TRP A 50 9.99 6.72 4.47
CA TRP A 50 10.59 6.90 3.16
C TRP A 50 10.79 8.38 2.80
N LEU A 51 9.80 9.24 3.05
CA LEU A 51 9.92 10.68 2.86
C LEU A 51 11.02 11.29 3.74
N GLN A 52 11.11 10.88 5.00
CA GLN A 52 12.17 11.34 5.92
C GLN A 52 13.57 10.92 5.49
N ALA A 53 13.70 9.78 4.79
CA ALA A 53 14.95 9.32 4.22
C ALA A 53 15.38 10.10 2.95
N GLY A 54 14.60 11.08 2.50
CA GLY A 54 14.87 11.85 1.29
C GLY A 54 14.45 11.12 0.01
N ALA A 55 13.25 10.52 0.02
CA ALA A 55 12.71 9.81 -1.13
C ALA A 55 12.78 10.64 -2.42
N PRO A 56 13.16 10.05 -3.57
CA PRO A 56 13.21 10.75 -4.83
C PRO A 56 11.80 11.14 -5.31
N ASP A 57 11.68 12.34 -5.88
CA ASP A 57 10.41 12.87 -6.42
C ASP A 57 9.84 12.03 -7.58
N GLN A 58 10.66 11.21 -8.22
CA GLN A 58 10.28 10.34 -9.31
C GLN A 58 10.61 8.88 -9.01
N ILE A 59 9.59 8.02 -9.13
CA ILE A 59 9.73 6.57 -9.06
C ILE A 59 9.88 6.06 -10.49
N THR A 60 11.11 5.84 -10.92
CA THR A 60 11.38 5.20 -12.22
C THR A 60 11.35 3.68 -12.08
N PRO A 61 10.59 2.95 -12.92
CA PRO A 61 10.67 1.50 -12.98
C PRO A 61 12.12 1.04 -13.22
N ARG A 62 12.52 -0.04 -12.54
CA ARG A 62 13.82 -0.69 -12.79
C ARG A 62 13.86 -1.15 -14.25
N ALA A 63 14.89 -0.75 -14.99
CA ALA A 63 15.01 -1.00 -16.43
C ALA A 63 15.32 -2.47 -16.80
N ASP A 64 15.51 -3.33 -15.81
CA ASP A 64 16.10 -4.66 -15.93
C ASP A 64 15.10 -5.83 -15.97
N VAL A 65 13.82 -5.57 -16.29
CA VAL A 65 12.88 -6.65 -16.66
C VAL A 65 12.38 -6.40 -18.09
N SER A 66 13.28 -6.65 -19.04
CA SER A 66 12.90 -7.00 -20.41
C SER A 66 12.78 -8.52 -20.42
N GLU A 67 11.56 -9.04 -20.54
CA GLU A 67 11.31 -10.45 -20.88
C GLU A 67 11.39 -10.63 -22.39
#